data_AF-A0A9E5ZLN9-F1
#
_entry.id   AF-A0A9E5ZLN9-F1
#
_cell.length_a   1.000
_cell.length_b   1.000
_cell.length_c   1.000
_cell.angle_alpha   90.00
_cell.angle_beta   90.00
_cell.angle_gamma   90.00
#
_symmetry.space_group_name_H-M   'P 1'
#
loop_
_entity.id
_entity.type
_entity.pdbx_description
1 polymer ?
#
loop_
_entity_poly.entity_id
_entity_poly.type
_entity_poly.pdbx_seq_one_letter_code
_entity_poly.pdbx_strand_id
1 'polypeptide(L)'
;MDNKILIQNLILDILASDNIDDKRAMRNQVVELFKESRLVNYTPVAIRLNTSLELKETIDNYITHDNTATREALKNMYQFVSELLCDDVKIAV
;
A
#
# COMPACT_ATOMS: atom_id res chain seq x y z
N MET A 1 -9.55 -9.73 -9.68
CA MET A 1 -8.74 -8.53 -10.00
C MET A 1 -7.68 -8.50 -8.94
N ASP A 2 -6.40 -8.40 -9.33
CA ASP A 2 -5.30 -8.62 -8.40
C ASP A 2 -5.15 -7.41 -7.46
N ASN A 3 -5.49 -7.58 -6.18
CA ASN A 3 -5.40 -6.51 -5.18
C ASN A 3 -3.96 -6.00 -5.05
N LYS A 4 -2.94 -6.82 -5.33
CA LYS A 4 -1.54 -6.40 -5.32
C LYS A 4 -1.28 -5.32 -6.34
N ILE A 5 -1.66 -5.56 -7.59
CA ILE A 5 -1.48 -4.60 -8.68
C ILE A 5 -2.27 -3.31 -8.41
N LEU A 6 -3.49 -3.43 -7.87
CA LEU A 6 -4.30 -2.27 -7.51
C LEU A 6 -3.66 -1.42 -6.41
N ILE A 7 -3.21 -2.03 -5.31
CA ILE A 7 -2.54 -1.35 -4.20
C ILE A 7 -1.26 -0.67 -4.71
N GLN A 8 -0.48 -1.37 -5.52
CA GLN A 8 0.75 -0.83 -6.11
C GLN A 8 0.48 0.41 -6.97
N ASN A 9 -0.50 0.33 -7.87
CA ASN A 9 -0.87 1.46 -8.72
C ASN A 9 -1.34 2.66 -7.90
N LEU A 10 -2.20 2.44 -6.90
CA LEU A 10 -2.68 3.53 -6.04
C LEU A 10 -1.54 4.23 -5.27
N ILE A 11 -0.53 3.50 -4.80
CA ILE A 11 0.64 4.11 -4.14
C ILE A 11 1.45 4.94 -5.14
N LEU A 12 1.60 4.48 -6.38
CA LEU A 12 2.28 5.26 -7.43
C LEU A 12 1.47 6.50 -7.81
N ASP A 13 0.15 6.41 -7.89
CA ASP A 13 -0.74 7.53 -8.16
C ASP A 13 -0.70 8.56 -7.03
N ILE A 14 -0.59 8.12 -5.76
CA ILE A 14 -0.34 9.01 -4.61
C ILE A 14 0.98 9.77 -4.77
N LEU A 15 2.05 9.09 -5.21
CA LEU A 15 3.38 9.69 -5.40
C LEU A 15 3.44 10.67 -6.57
N ALA A 16 2.56 10.50 -7.56
CA ALA A 16 2.49 11.31 -8.77
C ALA A 16 1.45 12.45 -8.71
N SER A 17 0.46 12.35 -7.82
CA SER A 17 -0.57 13.37 -7.66
C SER A 17 -0.03 14.64 -6.98
N ASP A 18 -0.57 15.79 -7.35
CA ASP A 18 -0.34 17.08 -6.66
C ASP A 18 -1.54 17.49 -5.80
N ASN A 19 -2.64 16.74 -5.83
CA ASN A 19 -3.88 17.05 -5.11
C ASN A 19 -3.98 16.27 -3.78
N ILE A 20 -4.07 17.01 -2.68
CA ILE A 20 -4.13 16.43 -1.32
C ILE A 20 -5.39 15.60 -1.09
N ASP A 21 -6.54 16.02 -1.61
CA ASP A 21 -7.81 15.32 -1.41
C ASP A 21 -7.82 13.99 -2.18
N ASP A 22 -7.29 13.98 -3.40
CA ASP A 22 -7.10 12.75 -4.19
C ASP A 22 -6.15 11.79 -3.48
N LYS A 23 -5.00 12.29 -2.98
CA LYS A 23 -4.06 11.47 -2.19
C LYS A 23 -4.74 10.85 -0.97
N ARG A 24 -5.58 11.62 -0.25
CA ARG A 24 -6.31 11.15 0.93
C ARG A 24 -7.35 10.08 0.59
N ALA A 25 -8.04 10.21 -0.55
CA ALA A 25 -9.00 9.24 -1.03
C ALA A 25 -8.31 7.93 -1.44
N MET A 26 -7.23 8.02 -2.23
CA MET A 26 -6.41 6.87 -2.63
C MET A 26 -5.81 6.17 -1.42
N ARG A 27 -5.32 6.92 -0.43
CA ARG A 27 -4.80 6.37 0.84
C ARG A 27 -5.83 5.52 1.59
N ASN A 28 -7.10 5.95 1.62
CA ASN A 28 -8.16 5.14 2.22
C ASN A 28 -8.40 3.85 1.43
N GLN A 29 -8.39 3.93 0.09
CA GLN A 29 -8.56 2.76 -0.77
C GLN A 29 -7.40 1.76 -0.61
N VAL A 30 -6.16 2.24 -0.56
CA VAL A 30 -4.96 1.41 -0.34
C VAL A 30 -5.09 0.61 0.96
N VAL A 31 -5.49 1.27 2.05
CA VAL A 31 -5.61 0.64 3.37
C VAL A 31 -6.73 -0.39 3.40
N GLU A 32 -7.90 -0.09 2.84
CA GLU A 32 -9.02 -1.05 2.79
C GLU A 32 -8.69 -2.25 1.89
N LEU A 33 -8.14 -2.02 0.70
CA LEU A 33 -7.69 -3.10 -0.18
C LEU A 33 -6.64 -3.98 0.49
N PHE A 34 -5.68 -3.40 1.21
CA PHE A 34 -4.65 -4.18 1.91
C PHE A 34 -5.26 -5.07 3.02
N LYS A 35 -6.21 -4.54 3.80
CA LYS A 35 -6.92 -5.31 4.82
C LYS A 35 -7.67 -6.51 4.24
N GLU A 36 -8.27 -6.34 3.07
CA GLU A 36 -9.03 -7.38 2.36
C GLU A 36 -8.15 -8.34 1.55
N SER A 37 -6.89 -7.97 1.32
CA SER A 37 -5.98 -8.74 0.47
C SER A 37 -5.52 -10.05 1.09
N ARG A 38 -5.27 -11.03 0.22
CA ARG A 38 -4.60 -12.27 0.60
C ARG A 38 -3.10 -12.00 0.74
N LEU A 39 -2.60 -12.17 1.96
CA LEU A 39 -1.16 -12.11 2.25
C LEU A 39 -0.55 -13.50 2.08
N VAL A 40 0.77 -13.56 2.01
CA VAL A 40 1.53 -14.83 2.01
C VAL A 40 1.05 -15.76 3.12
N ASN A 41 1.00 -17.06 2.82
CA ASN A 41 0.49 -18.07 3.76
C ASN A 41 1.21 -17.97 5.12
N TYR A 42 0.47 -18.20 6.19
CA TYR A 42 0.95 -18.12 7.59
C TYR A 42 1.31 -16.71 8.08
N THR A 43 0.98 -15.63 7.36
CA THR A 43 1.11 -14.26 7.90
C THR A 43 0.26 -14.10 9.15
N PRO A 44 0.84 -13.77 10.32
CA PRO A 44 0.08 -13.54 11.54
C PRO A 44 -0.86 -12.34 11.41
N VAL A 45 -2.03 -12.41 12.07
CA VAL A 45 -3.01 -11.30 12.09
C VAL A 45 -2.38 -10.00 12.61
N ALA A 46 -1.49 -10.10 13.60
CA ALA A 46 -0.76 -8.95 14.15
C ALA A 46 0.09 -8.24 13.08
N ILE A 47 0.75 -8.99 12.19
CA ILE A 47 1.53 -8.42 11.08
C ILE A 47 0.60 -7.67 10.13
N ARG A 48 -0.53 -8.27 9.73
CA ARG A 48 -1.52 -7.59 8.88
C ARG A 48 -1.98 -6.26 9.50
N LEU A 49 -2.34 -6.26 10.77
CA LEU A 49 -2.84 -5.06 11.45
C LEU A 49 -1.75 -3.98 11.55
N ASN A 50 -0.55 -4.35 11.98
CA ASN A 50 0.57 -3.43 12.12
C ASN A 50 0.96 -2.82 10.77
N THR A 51 1.09 -3.65 9.73
CA THR A 51 1.40 -3.17 8.38
C THR A 51 0.31 -2.27 7.82
N SER A 52 -0.97 -2.54 8.11
CA SER A 52 -2.08 -1.66 7.68
C SER A 52 -1.97 -0.26 8.32
N LEU A 53 -1.59 -0.21 9.60
CA LEU A 53 -1.39 1.04 10.34
C LEU A 53 -0.17 1.80 9.80
N GLU A 54 0.95 1.11 9.67
CA GLU A 54 2.21 1.68 9.16
C GLU A 54 2.08 2.19 7.72
N LEU A 55 1.30 1.49 6.88
CA LEU A 55 1.01 1.92 5.51
C LEU A 55 0.24 3.23 5.50
N LYS A 56 -0.79 3.34 6.35
CA LYS A 56 -1.57 4.56 6.51
C LYS A 56 -0.69 5.72 6.99
N GLU A 57 0.08 5.49 8.05
CA GLU A 57 0.96 6.52 8.64
C GLU A 57 2.03 7.00 7.66
N THR A 58 2.63 6.09 6.91
CA THR A 58 3.64 6.42 5.90
C THR A 58 3.05 7.32 4.81
N ILE A 59 1.86 6.98 4.31
CA ILE A 59 1.17 7.80 3.31
C ILE A 59 0.75 9.16 3.91
N ASP A 60 0.22 9.19 5.13
CA ASP A 60 -0.17 10.43 5.81
C ASP A 60 1.03 11.36 6.04
N ASN A 61 2.19 10.79 6.41
CA ASN A 61 3.44 11.53 6.55
C ASN A 61 3.92 12.10 5.21
N TYR A 62 3.81 11.33 4.12
CA TYR A 62 4.12 11.78 2.77
C TYR A 62 3.20 12.92 2.33
N ILE A 63 1.88 12.80 2.52
CA ILE A 63 0.90 13.86 2.20
C ILE A 63 1.19 15.15 2.97
N THR A 64 1.61 15.04 4.23
CA THR A 64 1.81 16.20 5.11
C THR A 64 3.11 16.95 4.80
N HIS A 65 4.20 16.24 4.49
CA HIS A 65 5.53 16.86 4.40
C HIS A 65 6.11 16.91 2.98
N ASP A 66 5.68 16.02 2.08
CA ASP A 66 6.14 15.84 0.69
C ASP A 66 7.63 16.19 0.46
N ASN A 67 8.49 15.54 1.23
CA ASN A 67 9.94 15.71 1.12
C ASN A 67 10.62 14.39 0.75
N THR A 68 11.91 14.48 0.39
CA THR A 68 12.71 13.32 -0.04
C THR A 68 12.63 12.15 0.94
N ALA A 69 12.73 12.40 2.25
CA ALA A 69 12.70 11.33 3.25
C ALA A 69 11.34 10.62 3.28
N THR A 70 10.24 11.37 3.29
CA THR A 70 8.88 10.79 3.29
C THR A 70 8.55 10.07 1.98
N ARG A 71 9.09 10.55 0.85
CA ARG A 71 8.94 9.91 -0.46
C ARG A 71 9.68 8.57 -0.51
N GLU A 72 10.91 8.52 -0.01
CA GLU A 72 11.67 7.26 0.09
C GLU A 72 11.03 6.28 1.08
N ALA A 73 10.50 6.76 2.21
CA ALA A 73 9.74 5.92 3.14
C ALA A 73 8.52 5.27 2.46
N LEU A 74 7.76 6.04 1.66
CA LEU A 74 6.62 5.51 0.92
C LEU A 74 7.03 4.49 -0.17
N LYS A 75 8.17 4.70 -0.85
CA LYS A 75 8.73 3.72 -1.80
C LYS A 75 9.17 2.42 -1.11
N ASN A 76 9.80 2.52 0.06
CA ASN A 76 10.17 1.35 0.85
C ASN A 76 8.92 0.58 1.28
N MET A 77 7.87 1.30 1.70
CA MET A 77 6.61 0.69 2.08
C MET A 77 5.90 0.02 0.89
N TYR A 78 5.95 0.64 -0.29
CA TYR A 78 5.49 0.03 -1.54
C TYR A 78 6.17 -1.32 -1.78
N GLN A 79 7.50 -1.39 -1.65
CA GLN A 79 8.24 -2.63 -1.85
C GLN A 79 7.86 -3.69 -0.81
N PHE A 80 7.84 -3.33 0.48
CA PHE A 80 7.49 -4.23 1.56
C PHE A 80 6.09 -4.83 1.40
N VAL A 81 5.09 -3.99 1.11
CA VAL A 81 3.70 -4.43 0.86
C VAL A 81 3.63 -5.36 -0.36
N SER A 82 4.40 -5.08 -1.40
CA SER A 82 4.46 -5.91 -2.62
C SER A 82 5.00 -7.32 -2.34
N GLU A 83 5.95 -7.47 -1.42
CA GLU A 83 6.52 -8.76 -1.02
C GLU A 83 5.55 -9.53 -0.09
N LEU A 84 4.73 -8.83 0.67
CA LEU A 84 3.77 -9.43 1.62
C LEU A 84 2.48 -9.91 0.93
N LEU A 85 2.10 -9.30 -0.18
CA LEU A 85 0.93 -9.67 -0.97
C LEU A 85 1.23 -10.88 -1.86
N CYS A 86 0.34 -11.88 -1.85
CA CYS A 86 0.45 -13.01 -2.76
C CYS A 86 0.37 -12.54 -4.21
N ASP A 87 1.22 -13.09 -5.08
CA ASP A 87 0.94 -13.07 -6.50
C ASP A 87 -0.27 -13.97 -6.76
N ASP A 88 -1.30 -13.45 -7.43
CA ASP A 88 -2.33 -14.30 -8.02
C ASP A 88 -1.66 -15.13 -9.13
N VAL A 89 -1.07 -16.27 -8.75
CA VAL A 89 -0.63 -17.27 -9.72
C VAL A 89 -1.89 -17.75 -10.41
N LYS A 90 -2.13 -17.25 -11.63
CA LYS A 90 -3.07 -17.87 -12.56
C LYS A 90 -2.59 -19.30 -12.78
N ILE A 91 -3.17 -20.26 -12.06
CA ILE A 91 -3.07 -21.66 -12.44
C ILE A 91 -3.73 -21.71 -13.81
N ALA A 92 -2.93 -21.87 -14.87
CA ALA A 92 -3.44 -22.22 -16.18
C ALA A 92 -4.10 -23.60 -16.03
N VAL A 93 -5.44 -23.60 -16.06
CA VAL A 93 -6.26 -24.82 -16.18
C VAL A 93 -6.37 -25.17 -17.65
#